data_AF-F9UE19-F1
#
_entry.id   AF-F9UE19-F1
#
_cell.length_a   1.000
_cell.length_b   1.000
_cell.length_c   1.000
_cell.angle_alpha   90.00
_cell.angle_beta   90.00
_cell.angle_gamma   90.00
#
_symmetry.space_group_name_H-M   'P 1'
#
loop_
_entity.id
_entity.type
_entity.pdbx_description
1 polymer ?
#
loop_
_entity_poly.entity_id
_entity_poly.type
_entity_poly.pdbx_seq_one_letter_code
_entity_poly.pdbx_strand_id
1 'polypeptide(L)'
;MSHAYEQDFFSWTREQAAAVPEGNLGRMDREHLAGEIEEMGRSEQRALAERMAVIVAHLLKLEVQTERTPTNEKGWRNSVATQRRQIERLLAKNPGLRNPAILADALESAWDDGRDWAIRETGLDPEQFPSEPIYTERAWVFRKAGCVPRASGQGAPTRRSGPYGEEAQRRPGVRGACNAAKNPRALGI
;
A
#
# COMPACT_ATOMS: atom_id res chain seq x y z
N MET A 1 -28.98 25.04 -0.42
CA MET A 1 -29.34 23.67 -0.85
C MET A 1 -30.19 23.76 -2.11
N SER A 2 -29.70 23.19 -3.21
CA SER A 2 -30.36 23.20 -4.50
C SER A 2 -31.23 21.96 -4.62
N HIS A 3 -32.54 22.15 -4.76
CA HIS A 3 -33.51 21.06 -4.90
C HIS A 3 -33.22 20.14 -6.09
N ALA A 4 -32.52 20.63 -7.13
CA ALA A 4 -32.10 19.82 -8.28
C ALA A 4 -30.95 18.86 -7.94
N TYR A 5 -30.02 19.27 -7.09
CA TYR A 5 -28.88 18.43 -6.65
C TYR A 5 -29.37 17.20 -5.88
N GLU A 6 -30.31 17.40 -4.94
CA GLU A 6 -30.81 16.34 -4.07
C GLU A 6 -31.73 15.33 -4.77
N GLN A 7 -32.38 15.72 -5.88
CA GLN A 7 -33.39 14.91 -6.56
C GLN A 7 -32.88 14.19 -7.79
N ASP A 8 -31.99 14.83 -8.56
CA ASP A 8 -31.41 14.25 -9.76
C ASP A 8 -29.97 14.74 -9.95
N PHE A 9 -29.07 14.18 -9.14
CA PHE A 9 -27.65 14.45 -9.21
C PHE A 9 -27.09 14.26 -10.62
N PHE A 10 -27.52 13.23 -11.35
CA PHE A 10 -27.00 12.97 -12.69
C PHE A 10 -27.33 14.11 -13.66
N SER A 11 -28.59 14.51 -13.75
CA SER A 11 -28.99 15.65 -14.59
C SER A 11 -28.35 16.95 -14.13
N TRP A 12 -28.27 17.17 -12.81
CA TRP A 12 -27.55 18.32 -12.24
C TRP A 12 -26.09 18.37 -12.72
N THR A 13 -25.33 17.25 -12.68
CA THR A 13 -23.93 17.24 -13.16
C THR A 13 -23.81 17.63 -14.64
N ARG A 14 -24.78 17.22 -15.49
CA ARG A 14 -24.80 17.56 -16.91
C ARG A 14 -25.05 19.04 -17.12
N GLU A 15 -26.02 19.60 -16.40
CA GLU A 15 -26.35 21.03 -16.45
C GLU A 15 -25.17 21.90 -16.00
N GLN A 16 -24.54 21.54 -14.88
CA GLN A 16 -23.38 22.28 -14.37
C GLN A 16 -22.19 22.22 -15.34
N ALA A 17 -21.95 21.05 -15.96
CA ALA A 17 -20.88 20.89 -16.94
C ALA A 17 -21.12 21.69 -18.24
N ALA A 18 -22.39 21.85 -18.65
CA ALA A 18 -22.76 22.64 -19.83
C ALA A 18 -22.61 24.15 -19.60
N ALA A 19 -22.85 24.64 -18.37
CA ALA A 19 -22.75 26.06 -18.03
C ALA A 19 -21.32 26.62 -18.13
N VAL A 20 -20.29 25.77 -17.97
CA VAL A 20 -18.87 26.17 -17.99
C VAL A 20 -18.43 26.71 -19.36
N PRO A 21 -18.55 25.98 -20.49
CA PRO A 21 -18.15 26.49 -21.80
C PRO A 21 -19.02 27.66 -22.29
N GLU A 22 -20.26 27.77 -21.81
CA GLU A 22 -21.15 28.89 -22.11
C GLU A 22 -20.79 30.19 -21.38
N GLY A 23 -19.84 30.13 -20.43
CA GLY A 23 -19.47 31.28 -19.59
C GLY A 23 -20.58 31.74 -18.65
N ASN A 24 -21.64 30.93 -18.46
CA ASN A 24 -22.79 31.29 -17.67
C ASN A 24 -22.59 30.96 -16.19
N LEU A 25 -21.63 31.65 -15.56
CA LEU A 25 -21.24 31.45 -14.17
C LEU A 25 -22.34 31.81 -13.15
N GLY A 26 -23.44 32.42 -13.60
CA GLY A 26 -24.62 32.74 -12.78
C GLY A 26 -25.55 31.55 -12.55
N ARG A 27 -25.52 30.53 -13.42
CA ARG A 27 -26.25 29.27 -13.26
C ARG A 27 -25.46 28.20 -12.49
N MET A 28 -24.19 28.45 -12.22
CA MET A 28 -23.32 27.50 -11.53
C MET A 28 -23.65 27.46 -10.04
N ASP A 29 -23.94 26.25 -9.56
CA ASP A 29 -24.12 25.94 -8.15
C ASP A 29 -22.76 25.75 -7.47
N ARG A 30 -22.11 26.87 -7.16
CA ARG A 30 -20.70 26.91 -6.72
C ARG A 30 -20.44 26.16 -5.43
N GLU A 31 -21.42 26.13 -4.52
CA GLU A 31 -21.30 25.49 -3.22
C GLU A 31 -21.19 23.97 -3.38
N HIS A 32 -22.15 23.35 -4.06
CA HIS A 32 -22.11 21.91 -4.32
C HIS A 32 -20.95 21.55 -5.25
N LEU A 33 -20.66 22.35 -6.28
CA LEU A 33 -19.52 22.10 -7.18
C LEU A 33 -18.17 22.08 -6.45
N ALA A 34 -17.94 23.00 -5.51
CA ALA A 34 -16.72 22.99 -4.71
C ALA A 34 -16.60 21.68 -3.91
N GLY A 35 -17.70 21.28 -3.25
CA GLY A 35 -17.78 20.01 -2.51
C GLY A 35 -17.47 18.78 -3.38
N GLU A 36 -18.07 18.70 -4.57
CA GLU A 36 -17.87 17.58 -5.51
C GLU A 36 -16.42 17.52 -6.04
N ILE A 37 -15.81 18.67 -6.33
CA ILE A 37 -14.40 18.74 -6.79
C ILE A 37 -13.46 18.29 -5.66
N GLU A 38 -13.70 18.74 -4.43
CA GLU A 38 -12.92 18.28 -3.28
C GLU A 38 -13.11 16.78 -3.04
N GLU A 39 -14.34 16.28 -3.14
CA GLU A 39 -14.62 14.85 -2.97
C GLU A 39 -13.96 14.00 -4.04
N MET A 40 -13.92 14.47 -5.29
CA MET A 40 -13.18 13.81 -6.37
C MET A 40 -11.67 13.74 -6.06
N GLY A 41 -11.09 14.78 -5.46
CA GLY A 41 -9.70 14.72 -4.98
C GLY A 41 -9.51 13.72 -3.84
N ARG A 42 -10.43 13.72 -2.87
CA ARG A 42 -10.41 12.79 -1.72
C ARG A 42 -10.61 11.33 -2.15
N SER A 43 -11.40 11.05 -3.17
CA SER A 43 -11.60 9.67 -3.66
C SER A 43 -10.33 9.07 -4.26
N GLU A 44 -9.54 9.86 -5.00
CA GLU A 44 -8.24 9.41 -5.52
C GLU A 44 -7.23 9.15 -4.38
N GLN A 45 -7.26 9.95 -3.31
CA GLN A 45 -6.45 9.71 -2.10
C GLN A 45 -6.89 8.43 -1.36
N ARG A 46 -8.20 8.21 -1.18
CA ARG A 46 -8.74 6.96 -0.62
C ARG A 46 -8.33 5.74 -1.45
N ALA A 47 -8.43 5.84 -2.77
CA ALA A 47 -7.99 4.77 -3.67
C ALA A 47 -6.48 4.48 -3.58
N LEU A 48 -5.65 5.45 -3.19
CA LEU A 48 -4.24 5.22 -2.90
C LEU A 48 -4.08 4.44 -1.59
N ALA A 49 -4.73 4.89 -0.51
CA ALA A 49 -4.68 4.27 0.81
C ALA A 49 -5.18 2.81 0.78
N GLU A 50 -6.33 2.54 0.15
CA GLU A 50 -6.89 1.18 0.02
C GLU A 50 -5.90 0.21 -0.66
N ARG A 51 -5.23 0.67 -1.73
CA ARG A 51 -4.23 -0.16 -2.43
C ARG A 51 -3.00 -0.41 -1.58
N MET A 52 -2.57 0.59 -0.82
CA MET A 52 -1.49 0.43 0.15
C MET A 52 -1.88 -0.56 1.25
N ALA A 53 -3.11 -0.49 1.77
CA ALA A 53 -3.62 -1.36 2.82
C ALA A 53 -3.58 -2.84 2.39
N VAL A 54 -3.99 -3.12 1.15
CA VAL A 54 -3.87 -4.47 0.57
C VAL A 54 -2.42 -4.94 0.60
N ILE A 55 -1.47 -4.11 0.19
CA ILE A 55 -0.06 -4.51 0.20
C ILE A 55 0.41 -4.73 1.66
N VAL A 56 0.02 -3.86 2.61
CA VAL A 56 0.43 -3.96 4.02
C VAL A 56 -0.04 -5.30 4.58
N ALA A 57 -1.32 -5.61 4.38
CA ALA A 57 -1.92 -6.86 4.83
C ALA A 57 -1.16 -8.09 4.31
N HIS A 58 -0.81 -8.10 3.02
CA HIS A 58 -0.12 -9.23 2.40
C HIS A 58 1.35 -9.33 2.82
N LEU A 59 2.04 -8.22 3.06
CA LEU A 59 3.41 -8.25 3.59
C LEU A 59 3.42 -8.73 5.04
N LEU A 60 2.50 -8.26 5.88
CA LEU A 60 2.38 -8.74 7.26
C LEU A 60 2.09 -10.24 7.32
N LYS A 61 1.19 -10.75 6.46
CA LYS A 61 0.96 -12.20 6.32
C LYS A 61 2.24 -12.97 5.95
N LEU A 62 3.04 -12.43 5.03
CA LEU A 62 4.31 -13.04 4.62
C LEU A 62 5.37 -13.04 5.75
N GLU A 63 5.35 -12.02 6.61
CA GLU A 63 6.30 -11.90 7.72
C GLU A 63 5.91 -12.76 8.92
N VAL A 64 4.64 -12.70 9.33
CA VAL A 64 4.15 -13.30 10.57
C VAL A 64 3.71 -14.75 10.38
N GLN A 65 3.04 -15.08 9.27
CA GLN A 65 2.51 -16.43 9.06
C GLN A 65 3.58 -17.37 8.48
N THR A 66 4.32 -18.02 9.36
CA THR A 66 5.42 -18.95 9.01
C THR A 66 4.93 -20.28 8.44
N GLU A 67 3.75 -20.76 8.86
CA GLU A 67 3.14 -22.04 8.42
C GLU A 67 2.32 -21.93 7.11
N ARG A 68 2.57 -20.90 6.31
CA ARG A 68 1.85 -20.68 5.04
C ARG A 68 2.23 -21.74 3.98
N THR A 69 1.26 -22.12 3.15
CA THR A 69 1.54 -22.98 1.99
C THR A 69 2.29 -22.21 0.88
N PRO A 70 3.01 -22.89 -0.03
CA PRO A 70 3.61 -22.26 -1.20
C PRO A 70 2.61 -21.50 -2.08
N THR A 71 1.36 -21.99 -2.15
CA THR A 71 0.29 -21.35 -2.92
C THR A 71 -0.13 -20.03 -2.29
N ASN A 72 -0.29 -19.99 -0.96
CA ASN A 72 -0.57 -18.76 -0.21
C ASN A 72 0.53 -17.73 -0.44
N GLU A 73 1.80 -18.12 -0.25
CA GLU A 73 2.94 -17.22 -0.44
C GLU A 73 2.97 -16.63 -1.85
N LYS A 74 2.80 -17.46 -2.88
CA LYS A 74 2.74 -17.00 -4.28
C LYS A 74 1.57 -16.05 -4.51
N GLY A 75 0.39 -16.39 -4.00
CA GLY A 75 -0.81 -15.56 -4.11
C GLY A 75 -0.60 -14.17 -3.50
N TRP A 76 -0.09 -14.11 -2.28
CA TRP A 76 0.16 -12.85 -1.59
C TRP A 76 1.21 -11.98 -2.28
N ARG A 77 2.32 -12.58 -2.73
CA ARG A 77 3.33 -11.85 -3.52
C ARG A 77 2.76 -11.31 -4.84
N ASN A 78 1.87 -12.05 -5.50
CA ASN A 78 1.20 -11.61 -6.71
C ASN A 78 0.23 -10.44 -6.44
N SER A 79 -0.52 -10.49 -5.33
CA SER A 79 -1.36 -9.37 -4.87
C SER A 79 -0.53 -8.11 -4.66
N VAL A 80 0.60 -8.21 -3.95
CA VAL A 80 1.54 -7.10 -3.74
C VAL A 80 2.02 -6.51 -5.06
N ALA A 81 2.48 -7.36 -6.00
CA ALA A 81 2.96 -6.90 -7.30
C ALA A 81 1.86 -6.20 -8.11
N THR A 82 0.62 -6.69 -8.02
CA THR A 82 -0.53 -6.12 -8.73
C THR A 82 -0.90 -4.75 -8.18
N GLN A 83 -0.98 -4.61 -6.86
CA GLN A 83 -1.31 -3.35 -6.20
C GLN A 83 -0.24 -2.29 -6.43
N ARG A 84 1.05 -2.66 -6.41
CA ARG A 84 2.14 -1.73 -6.77
C ARG A 84 1.99 -1.18 -8.17
N ARG A 85 1.70 -2.02 -9.17
CA ARG A 85 1.44 -1.56 -10.55
C ARG A 85 0.22 -0.66 -10.65
N GLN A 86 -0.82 -0.92 -9.86
CA GLN A 86 -2.01 -0.08 -9.81
C GLN A 86 -1.72 1.28 -9.17
N ILE A 87 -0.93 1.33 -8.09
CA ILE A 87 -0.43 2.57 -7.49
C ILE A 87 0.42 3.35 -8.49
N GLU A 88 1.36 2.71 -9.20
CA GLU A 88 2.18 3.38 -10.23
C GLU A 88 1.30 4.04 -11.31
N ARG A 89 0.26 3.34 -11.78
CA ARG A 89 -0.70 3.89 -12.75
C ARG A 89 -1.52 5.04 -12.17
N LEU A 90 -1.94 4.94 -10.91
CA LEU A 90 -2.68 5.99 -10.20
C LEU A 90 -1.81 7.26 -10.08
N LEU A 91 -0.57 7.12 -9.62
CA LEU A 91 0.38 8.23 -9.49
C LEU A 91 0.86 8.81 -10.82
N ALA A 92 0.73 8.07 -11.93
CA ALA A 92 1.01 8.57 -13.26
C ALA A 92 -0.14 9.45 -13.79
N LYS A 93 -1.39 9.10 -13.49
CA LYS A 93 -2.58 9.90 -13.83
C LYS A 93 -2.75 11.11 -12.92
N ASN A 94 -2.36 10.99 -11.66
CA ASN A 94 -2.53 12.00 -10.63
C ASN A 94 -1.18 12.38 -10.00
N PRO A 95 -0.31 13.17 -10.67
CA PRO A 95 1.01 13.52 -10.15
C PRO A 95 0.98 14.23 -8.79
N GLY A 96 -0.10 14.95 -8.47
CA GLY A 96 -0.29 15.62 -7.18
C GLY A 96 -0.29 14.65 -5.98
N LEU A 97 -0.70 13.40 -6.17
CA LEU A 97 -0.65 12.36 -5.13
C LEU A 97 0.78 11.96 -4.76
N ARG A 98 1.80 12.37 -5.53
CA ARG A 98 3.21 12.14 -5.19
C ARG A 98 3.72 13.09 -4.10
N ASN A 99 2.89 14.03 -3.65
CA ASN A 99 3.22 14.88 -2.51
C ASN A 99 3.57 14.01 -1.30
N PRO A 100 4.75 14.20 -0.66
CA PRO A 100 5.17 13.38 0.48
C PRO A 100 4.18 13.35 1.65
N ALA A 101 3.49 14.46 1.93
CA ALA A 101 2.51 14.51 3.00
C ALA A 101 1.29 13.63 2.70
N ILE A 102 0.80 13.65 1.45
CA ILE A 102 -0.32 12.79 1.01
C ILE A 102 0.09 11.31 1.04
N LEU A 103 1.33 11.00 0.60
CA LEU A 103 1.83 9.63 0.64
C LEU A 103 1.98 9.10 2.07
N ALA A 104 2.40 9.95 3.01
CA ALA A 104 2.55 9.60 4.42
C ALA A 104 1.17 9.36 5.07
N ASP A 105 0.23 10.28 4.89
CA ASP A 105 -1.15 10.17 5.39
C ASP A 105 -1.85 8.91 4.86
N ALA A 106 -1.75 8.65 3.56
CA ALA A 106 -2.29 7.45 2.95
C ALA A 106 -1.63 6.16 3.48
N LEU A 107 -0.35 6.19 3.82
CA LEU A 107 0.36 5.04 4.37
C LEU A 107 -0.02 4.77 5.83
N GLU A 108 -0.23 5.82 6.62
CA GLU A 108 -0.67 5.73 8.01
C GLU A 108 -2.05 5.05 8.08
N SER A 109 -3.03 5.58 7.34
CA SER A 109 -4.35 4.94 7.24
C SER A 109 -4.27 3.51 6.70
N ALA A 110 -3.43 3.28 5.68
CA ALA A 110 -3.23 1.95 5.11
C ALA A 110 -2.58 0.96 6.07
N TRP A 111 -1.77 1.43 7.02
CA TRP A 111 -1.12 0.58 8.00
C TRP A 111 -2.15 -0.04 8.93
N ASP A 112 -3.03 0.76 9.50
CA ASP A 112 -4.07 0.32 10.42
C ASP A 112 -5.02 -0.67 9.72
N ASP A 113 -5.57 -0.28 8.56
CA ASP A 113 -6.46 -1.13 7.78
C ASP A 113 -5.79 -2.44 7.34
N GLY A 114 -4.53 -2.35 6.90
CA GLY A 114 -3.75 -3.50 6.46
C GLY A 114 -3.42 -4.46 7.60
N ARG A 115 -3.10 -3.94 8.77
CA ARG A 115 -2.82 -4.72 9.99
C ARG A 115 -4.07 -5.46 10.44
N ASP A 116 -5.20 -4.75 10.55
CA ASP A 116 -6.48 -5.35 10.95
C ASP A 116 -6.93 -6.43 9.97
N TRP A 117 -6.74 -6.20 8.68
CA TRP A 117 -7.02 -7.22 7.67
C TRP A 117 -6.09 -8.44 7.80
N ALA A 118 -4.80 -8.24 8.07
CA ALA A 118 -3.87 -9.36 8.28
C ALA A 118 -4.24 -10.20 9.50
N ILE A 119 -4.54 -9.55 10.64
CA ILE A 119 -5.00 -10.21 11.86
C ILE A 119 -6.25 -11.03 11.57
N ARG A 120 -7.28 -10.41 10.97
CA ARG A 120 -8.57 -11.05 10.70
C ARG A 120 -8.48 -12.26 9.79
N GLU A 121 -7.67 -12.20 8.72
CA GLU A 121 -7.56 -13.33 7.79
C GLU A 121 -6.66 -14.46 8.27
N THR A 122 -5.63 -14.14 9.08
CA THR A 122 -4.72 -15.17 9.60
C THR A 122 -5.28 -15.85 10.86
N GLY A 123 -6.12 -15.15 11.63
CA GLY A 123 -6.60 -15.60 12.92
C GLY A 123 -5.50 -15.69 13.99
N LEU A 124 -4.32 -15.10 13.73
CA LEU A 124 -3.20 -15.08 14.68
C LEU A 124 -3.41 -14.00 15.75
N ASP A 125 -2.70 -14.15 16.87
CA ASP A 125 -2.73 -13.19 17.96
C ASP A 125 -2.28 -11.79 17.48
N PRO A 126 -3.05 -10.71 17.71
CA PRO A 126 -2.66 -9.34 17.38
C PRO A 126 -1.26 -8.93 17.89
N GLU A 127 -0.77 -9.50 18.99
CA GLU A 127 0.56 -9.22 19.53
C GLU A 127 1.70 -9.72 18.63
N GLN A 128 1.43 -10.67 17.73
CA GLN A 128 2.40 -11.14 16.74
C GLN A 128 2.61 -10.13 15.60
N PHE A 129 1.71 -9.15 15.47
CA PHE A 129 1.80 -8.11 14.46
C PHE A 129 2.42 -6.84 15.06
N PRO A 130 3.38 -6.20 14.37
CA PRO A 130 3.94 -4.92 14.82
C PRO A 130 2.81 -3.90 15.07
N SER A 131 2.88 -3.19 16.20
CA SER A 131 1.93 -2.11 16.51
C SER A 131 2.21 -0.84 15.71
N GLU A 132 3.48 -0.61 15.38
CA GLU A 132 3.94 0.59 14.66
C GLU A 132 4.30 0.27 13.20
N PRO A 133 4.09 1.23 12.27
CA PRO A 133 4.51 1.10 10.88
C PRO A 133 5.99 0.77 10.73
N ILE A 134 6.29 -0.41 10.20
CA ILE A 134 7.67 -0.85 9.89
C ILE A 134 8.10 -0.53 8.46
N TYR A 135 7.20 0.07 7.68
CA TYR A 135 7.43 0.47 6.30
C TYR A 135 7.31 1.98 6.16
N THR A 136 8.17 2.58 5.30
CA THR A 136 8.08 4.00 4.93
C THR A 136 7.62 4.16 3.48
N GLU A 137 7.02 5.29 3.16
CA GLU A 137 6.50 5.63 1.83
C GLU A 137 7.58 5.55 0.75
N ARG A 138 8.80 6.01 1.08
CA ARG A 138 9.98 5.93 0.20
C ARG A 138 10.48 4.50 0.00
N ALA A 139 10.36 3.65 1.02
CA ALA A 139 10.80 2.26 0.94
C ALA A 139 9.92 1.41 0.02
N TRP A 140 8.70 1.86 -0.30
CA TRP A 140 7.62 1.03 -0.82
C TRP A 140 7.16 1.39 -2.24
N VAL A 141 7.10 2.68 -2.58
CA VAL A 141 6.63 3.15 -3.90
C VAL A 141 7.63 2.84 -5.03
N PHE A 142 8.92 2.66 -4.71
CA PHE A 142 10.00 2.59 -5.72
C PHE A 142 10.89 1.33 -5.65
N ARG A 143 10.59 0.37 -4.78
CA ARG A 143 11.44 -0.83 -4.63
C ARG A 143 10.99 -1.93 -5.59
N LYS A 144 11.91 -2.41 -6.45
CA LYS A 144 11.65 -3.50 -7.42
C LYS A 144 10.96 -4.69 -6.77
N ALA A 145 10.00 -5.28 -7.50
CA ALA A 145 9.31 -6.50 -7.11
C ALA A 145 10.31 -7.61 -6.73
N GLY A 146 10.10 -8.25 -5.57
CA GLY A 146 10.89 -9.39 -5.10
C GLY A 146 11.74 -9.15 -3.85
N CYS A 147 11.97 -7.90 -3.43
CA CYS A 147 12.72 -7.60 -2.21
C CYS A 147 11.77 -7.21 -1.07
N VAL A 148 11.45 -8.16 -0.19
CA VAL A 148 10.83 -7.87 1.12
C VAL A 148 11.99 -7.62 2.08
N PRO A 149 12.18 -6.39 2.60
CA PRO A 149 13.16 -6.18 3.65
C PRO A 149 12.72 -6.99 4.87
N ARG A 150 13.58 -7.90 5.32
CA ARG A 150 13.40 -8.55 6.61
C ARG A 150 13.47 -7.46 7.68
N ALA A 151 12.45 -7.37 8.55
CA ALA A 151 12.46 -6.43 9.65
C ALA A 151 13.82 -6.47 10.37
N SER A 152 14.43 -5.30 10.50
CA SER A 152 15.73 -5.14 11.16
C SER A 152 15.59 -5.56 12.63
N GLY A 153 16.06 -6.76 12.95
CA GLY A 153 16.41 -7.16 14.31
C GLY A 153 15.24 -7.33 15.30
N GLN A 154 14.70 -8.54 15.36
CA GLN A 154 14.35 -9.13 16.65
C GLN A 154 15.25 -10.36 16.83
N GLY A 155 15.88 -10.44 18.00
CA GLY A 155 17.01 -11.33 18.30
C GLY A 155 16.72 -12.78 17.95
N ALA A 156 17.76 -13.46 17.44
CA ALA A 156 17.72 -14.90 17.28
C ALA A 156 17.29 -15.57 18.60
N PRO A 157 16.38 -16.54 18.59
CA PRO A 157 16.09 -17.30 19.79
C PRO A 157 17.39 -17.99 20.23
N THR A 158 17.89 -17.62 21.40
CA THR A 158 19.05 -18.26 22.01
C THR A 158 18.73 -19.75 22.15
N ARG A 159 19.46 -20.61 21.44
CA ARG A 159 19.44 -22.06 21.68
C ARG A 159 19.80 -22.27 23.15
N ARG A 160 18.82 -22.67 23.97
CA ARG A 160 19.14 -23.42 25.18
C ARG A 160 19.68 -24.76 24.72
N SER A 161 20.95 -25.00 25.02
CA SER A 161 21.60 -26.30 24.89
C SER A 161 20.92 -27.27 25.86
N GLY A 162 20.12 -28.20 25.34
CA GLY A 162 19.73 -29.42 26.06
C GLY A 162 20.85 -30.45 25.99
N PRO A 163 21.00 -31.34 26.98
CA PRO A 163 22.23 -32.10 27.21
C PRO A 163 22.37 -33.39 26.37
N TYR A 164 21.52 -33.63 25.37
CA TYR A 164 21.63 -34.83 24.54
C TYR A 164 21.94 -34.45 23.10
N GLY A 165 23.16 -34.81 22.68
CA GLY A 165 23.64 -34.68 21.32
C GLY A 165 22.92 -35.68 20.42
N GLU A 166 22.24 -35.16 19.40
CA GLU A 166 21.75 -35.95 18.28
C GLU A 166 22.09 -35.19 16.99
N GLU A 167 22.82 -35.86 16.10
CA GLU A 167 23.40 -35.33 14.87
C GLU A 167 22.30 -34.89 13.89
N ALA A 168 22.04 -33.58 13.84
CA ALA A 168 21.18 -33.00 12.81
C ALA A 168 21.92 -32.97 11.47
N GLN A 169 21.52 -33.87 10.57
CA GLN A 169 21.95 -33.95 9.17
C GLN A 169 21.89 -32.58 8.47
N ARG A 170 23.00 -32.24 7.78
CA ARG A 170 23.18 -31.00 7.01
C ARG A 170 22.14 -30.91 5.88
N ARG A 171 21.30 -29.88 5.89
CA ARG A 171 20.57 -29.44 4.68
C ARG A 171 21.45 -28.45 3.88
N PRO A 172 21.49 -28.55 2.53
CA PRO A 172 22.30 -27.65 1.73
C PRO A 172 21.70 -26.23 1.73
N GLY A 173 22.59 -25.25 1.83
CA GLY A 173 22.25 -23.84 2.05
C GLY A 173 21.55 -23.18 0.88
N VAL A 174 20.48 -22.45 1.19
CA VAL A 174 19.88 -21.47 0.28
C VAL A 174 20.74 -20.21 0.34
N ARG A 175 21.63 -20.04 -0.64
CA ARG A 175 22.31 -18.76 -0.87
C ARG A 175 21.30 -17.79 -1.48
N GLY A 176 21.03 -16.72 -0.75
CA GLY A 176 20.29 -15.55 -1.22
C GLY A 176 20.82 -14.31 -0.52
N ALA A 177 22.14 -14.11 -0.52
CA ALA A 177 22.73 -12.85 -0.07
C ALA A 177 22.54 -11.82 -1.20
N CYS A 178 21.71 -10.80 -0.97
CA CYS A 178 21.70 -9.61 -1.80
C CYS A 178 23.01 -8.85 -1.53
N ASN A 179 23.93 -8.85 -2.50
CA ASN A 179 25.12 -8.02 -2.44
C ASN A 179 24.71 -6.53 -2.44
N ALA A 180 25.22 -5.81 -1.45
CA ALA A 180 25.18 -4.36 -1.39
C ALA A 180 25.98 -3.75 -2.56
N ALA A 181 25.53 -2.56 -2.95
CA ALA A 181 25.93 -1.74 -4.08
C ALA A 181 27.43 -1.72 -4.46
N LYS A 182 27.70 -1.66 -5.77
CA LYS A 182 28.78 -0.83 -6.32
C LYS A 182 28.16 0.36 -7.06
N ASN A 183 28.59 1.54 -6.65
CA ASN A 183 28.18 2.90 -7.04
C ASN A 183 28.33 3.17 -8.57
N PRO A 184 27.54 4.07 -9.18
CA PRO A 184 27.51 4.31 -10.63
C PRO A 184 28.44 5.46 -11.03
N ARG A 185 29.42 5.18 -11.89
CA ARG A 185 30.08 6.14 -12.79
C ARG A 185 30.73 5.37 -13.95
N ALA A 186 30.08 5.39 -15.12
CA ALA A 186 30.51 4.99 -16.48
C ALA A 186 29.21 4.52 -17.17
N LEU A 187 28.68 5.09 -18.25
CA LEU A 187 29.19 5.78 -19.43
C LEU A 187 28.10 6.86 -19.78
N GLY A 188 28.38 8.04 -20.33
CA GLY A 188 29.43 8.34 -21.28
C GLY A 188 29.03 7.89 -22.69
N ILE A 189 27.82 8.25 -23.16
CA ILE A 189 27.36 8.67 -24.49
C ILE A 189 25.85 8.91 -24.37
#